data_AF-A0A1B6DZY2-F1
#
_entry.id   AF-A0A1B6DZY2-F1
#
_cell.length_a   1.000
_cell.length_b   1.000
_cell.length_c   1.000
_cell.angle_alpha   90.00
_cell.angle_beta   90.00
_cell.angle_gamma   90.00
#
_symmetry.space_group_name_H-M   'P 1'
#
loop_
_entity.id
_entity.type
_entity.pdbx_description
1 polymer ?
#
loop_
_entity_poly.entity_id
_entity_poly.type
_entity_poly.pdbx_seq_one_letter_code
_entity_poly.pdbx_strand_id
1 'polypeptide(L)'
;GQPSDLLRLWLHESQRVYGDKLTDDKDADAFMKIQIDVMKKNFDEIDEGTVMERPNIYCHFAQGIGEPKYMPITEWSILNKLLQEALFSYNDLVAAMNLVLFEDAMMHVCRINRILESPRGS
;
A
#
# COMPACT_ATOMS: atom_id res chain seq x y z
N GLY A 1 -0.53 10.14 -16.53
CA GLY A 1 -1.19 10.11 -15.22
C GLY A 1 -2.19 11.24 -15.17
N GLN A 2 -3.37 10.97 -14.64
CA GLN A 2 -4.34 12.00 -14.27
C GLN A 2 -3.92 12.63 -12.93
N PRO A 3 -4.35 13.87 -12.61
CA PRO A 3 -4.06 14.50 -11.32
C PRO A 3 -4.49 13.65 -10.11
N SER A 4 -5.57 12.87 -10.25
CA SER A 4 -6.05 11.90 -9.27
C SER A 4 -5.02 10.81 -8.94
N ASP A 5 -4.24 10.34 -9.92
CA ASP A 5 -3.21 9.31 -9.69
C ASP A 5 -2.12 9.81 -8.73
N LEU A 6 -1.70 11.07 -8.91
CA LEU A 6 -0.69 11.71 -8.07
C LEU A 6 -1.21 11.90 -6.64
N LEU A 7 -2.48 12.28 -6.50
CA LEU A 7 -3.13 12.50 -5.22
C LEU A 7 -3.35 11.18 -4.46
N ARG A 8 -3.75 10.10 -5.15
CA ARG A 8 -3.84 8.75 -4.59
C ARG A 8 -2.48 8.25 -4.10
N LEU A 9 -1.43 8.46 -4.88
CA LEU A 9 -0.06 8.16 -4.48
C LEU A 9 0.33 8.99 -3.24
N TRP A 10 0.07 10.29 -3.22
CA TRP A 10 0.35 11.13 -2.06
C TRP A 10 -0.37 10.66 -0.79
N LEU A 11 -1.64 10.27 -0.89
CA LEU A 11 -2.39 9.68 0.23
C LEU A 11 -1.76 8.39 0.73
N HIS A 12 -1.35 7.51 -0.18
CA HIS A 12 -0.66 6.28 0.17
C HIS A 12 0.68 6.58 0.88
N GLU A 13 1.51 7.42 0.27
CA GLU A 13 2.84 7.77 0.78
C GLU A 13 2.78 8.44 2.15
N SER A 14 1.88 9.41 2.34
CA SER A 14 1.72 10.08 3.63
C SER A 14 1.22 9.11 4.71
N GLN A 15 0.35 8.14 4.37
CA GLN A 15 -0.02 7.06 5.28
C GLN A 15 1.18 6.16 5.65
N ARG A 16 2.07 5.85 4.70
CA ARG A 16 3.28 5.04 4.98
C ARG A 16 4.31 5.80 5.82
N VAL A 17 4.43 7.12 5.65
CA VAL A 17 5.43 7.94 6.36
C VAL A 17 5.02 8.25 7.80
N TYR A 18 3.74 8.54 8.00
CA TYR A 18 3.20 8.98 9.30
C TYR A 18 2.31 7.93 9.92
N GLY A 19 1.30 7.45 9.19
CA GLY A 19 0.31 6.48 9.68
C GLY A 19 0.92 5.19 10.22
N ASP A 20 1.95 4.65 9.57
CA ASP A 20 2.64 3.44 10.01
C ASP A 20 3.35 3.57 11.38
N LYS A 21 3.56 4.80 11.88
CA LYS A 21 4.16 5.08 13.20
C LYS A 21 3.13 5.31 14.29
N LEU A 22 1.85 5.41 13.94
CA LEU A 22 0.76 5.61 14.90
C LEU A 22 0.37 4.25 15.49
N THR A 23 0.18 4.23 16.81
CA THR A 23 -0.20 3.01 17.55
C THR A 23 -1.57 3.11 18.21
N ASP A 24 -2.16 4.31 18.23
CA ASP A 24 -3.50 4.57 18.77
C ASP A 24 -4.47 4.85 17.62
N ASP A 25 -5.64 4.22 17.67
CA ASP A 25 -6.65 4.35 16.63
C ASP A 25 -7.18 5.79 16.49
N LYS A 26 -7.22 6.55 17.58
CA LYS A 26 -7.69 7.96 17.53
C LYS A 26 -6.70 8.83 16.78
N ASP A 27 -5.40 8.58 16.96
CA ASP A 27 -4.36 9.29 16.22
C ASP A 27 -4.41 8.92 14.73
N ALA A 28 -4.64 7.64 14.42
CA ALA A 28 -4.82 7.18 13.04
C ALA A 28 -6.04 7.84 12.36
N ASP A 29 -7.17 7.90 13.06
CA ASP A 29 -8.38 8.57 12.58
C ASP A 29 -8.18 10.08 12.42
N ALA A 30 -7.49 10.73 13.36
CA ALA A 30 -7.17 12.15 13.28
C ALA A 30 -6.25 12.44 12.09
N PHE A 31 -5.26 11.59 11.85
CA PHE A 31 -4.37 11.70 10.70
C PHE A 31 -5.14 11.55 9.37
N MET A 32 -6.04 10.57 9.27
CA MET A 32 -6.88 10.38 8.08
C MET A 32 -7.75 11.62 7.81
N LYS A 33 -8.32 12.23 8.85
CA LYS A 33 -9.07 13.50 8.71
C LYS A 33 -8.20 14.62 8.18
N ILE A 34 -6.98 14.78 8.71
CA ILE A 34 -6.03 15.80 8.23
C ILE A 34 -5.71 15.60 6.74
N GLN A 35 -5.49 14.35 6.29
CA GLN A 35 -5.25 14.06 4.87
C GLN A 35 -6.43 14.49 3.99
N ILE A 36 -7.66 14.17 4.41
CA ILE A 36 -8.89 14.54 3.69
C ILE A 36 -9.05 16.06 3.64
N ASP A 37 -8.82 16.76 4.75
CA ASP A 37 -8.95 18.22 4.82
C ASP A 37 -7.91 18.92 3.93
N VAL A 38 -6.67 18.43 3.92
CA VAL A 38 -5.62 18.94 3.02
C VAL A 38 -5.99 18.68 1.56
N MET A 39 -6.54 17.52 1.25
CA MET A 39 -7.01 17.20 -0.10
C MET A 39 -8.12 18.19 -0.53
N LYS A 40 -9.19 18.32 0.26
CA LYS A 40 -10.33 19.20 -0.04
C LYS A 40 -9.94 20.67 -0.17
N LYS A 41 -8.99 21.13 0.64
CA LYS A 41 -8.55 22.53 0.63
C LYS A 41 -7.73 22.89 -0.60
N ASN A 42 -6.95 21.95 -1.13
CA ASN A 42 -5.98 22.23 -2.20
C ASN A 42 -6.38 21.65 -3.56
N PHE A 43 -7.36 20.75 -3.60
CA PHE A 43 -7.77 20.00 -4.80
C PHE A 43 -9.30 19.80 -4.86
N ASP A 44 -10.06 20.89 -4.75
CA ASP A 44 -11.52 20.91 -4.74
C ASP A 44 -12.17 20.51 -6.08
N GLU A 45 -11.44 20.60 -7.19
CA GLU A 45 -11.90 20.17 -8.52
C GLU A 45 -11.80 18.65 -8.76
N ILE A 46 -11.08 17.91 -7.90
CA ILE A 46 -10.89 16.46 -8.06
C ILE A 46 -12.00 15.71 -7.34
N ASP A 47 -12.59 14.73 -8.02
CA ASP A 47 -13.60 13.85 -7.41
C ASP A 47 -13.05 13.07 -6.20
N GLU A 48 -13.59 13.36 -5.02
CA GLU A 48 -13.24 12.70 -3.76
C GLU A 48 -13.48 11.19 -3.84
N GLY A 49 -14.52 10.75 -4.55
CA GLY A 49 -14.83 9.32 -4.70
C GLY A 49 -13.69 8.54 -5.35
N THR A 50 -13.17 9.06 -6.46
CA THR A 50 -12.03 8.50 -7.19
C THR A 50 -10.76 8.45 -6.33
N VAL A 51 -10.50 9.49 -5.54
CA VAL A 51 -9.28 9.59 -4.72
C VAL A 51 -9.34 8.68 -3.48
N MET A 52 -10.53 8.52 -2.90
CA MET A 52 -10.74 7.77 -1.67
C MET A 52 -11.08 6.29 -1.90
N GLU A 53 -11.21 5.87 -3.17
CA GLU A 53 -11.47 4.47 -3.55
C GLU A 53 -10.43 3.52 -2.94
N ARG A 54 -10.92 2.41 -2.36
CA ARG A 54 -10.14 1.36 -1.70
C ARG A 54 -10.12 0.08 -2.56
N PRO A 55 -9.00 -0.67 -2.54
CA PRO A 55 -7.76 -0.41 -1.82
C PRO A 55 -6.93 0.74 -2.43
N ASN A 56 -6.11 1.38 -1.59
CA ASN A 56 -5.09 2.34 -2.02
C ASN A 56 -3.70 1.81 -1.64
N ILE A 57 -3.16 0.92 -2.47
CA ILE A 57 -1.95 0.14 -2.19
C ILE A 57 -0.95 0.38 -3.32
N TYR A 58 0.29 0.68 -2.96
CA TYR A 58 1.42 0.72 -3.87
C TYR A 58 2.54 -0.17 -3.34
N CYS A 59 3.10 -1.01 -4.20
CA CYS A 59 4.21 -1.89 -3.86
C CYS A 59 5.17 -2.05 -5.04
N HIS A 60 6.37 -2.58 -4.78
CA HIS A 60 7.40 -2.74 -5.81
C HIS A 60 7.17 -3.96 -6.71
N PHE A 61 6.25 -4.85 -6.36
CA PHE A 61 6.02 -6.10 -7.08
C PHE A 61 4.66 -6.14 -7.78
N ALA A 62 4.03 -4.98 -7.97
CA ALA A 62 2.69 -4.91 -8.55
C ALA A 62 2.61 -5.40 -10.01
N GLN A 63 3.73 -5.42 -10.73
CA GLN A 63 3.83 -5.99 -12.09
C GLN A 63 4.49 -7.37 -12.12
N GLY A 64 4.73 -7.99 -10.97
CA GLY A 64 5.41 -9.28 -10.86
C GLY A 64 6.59 -9.24 -9.88
N ILE A 65 7.01 -10.43 -9.47
CA ILE A 65 8.12 -10.63 -8.53
C ILE A 65 9.45 -10.59 -9.30
N GLY A 66 10.42 -9.82 -8.80
CA GLY A 66 11.77 -9.73 -9.38
C GLY A 66 12.02 -8.55 -10.32
N GLU A 67 10.97 -7.82 -10.72
CA GLU A 67 11.09 -6.54 -11.45
C GLU A 67 10.56 -5.39 -10.57
N PRO A 68 11.37 -4.83 -9.66
CA PRO A 68 10.88 -3.84 -8.71
C PRO A 68 10.43 -2.56 -9.44
N LYS A 69 9.12 -2.36 -9.50
CA LYS A 69 8.45 -1.15 -10.00
C LYS A 69 7.37 -0.75 -9.02
N TYR A 70 7.52 0.45 -8.43
CA TYR A 70 6.58 0.97 -7.47
C TYR A 70 5.29 1.43 -8.17
N MET A 71 4.26 0.59 -8.15
CA MET A 71 3.03 0.78 -8.92
C MET A 71 1.79 0.46 -8.07
N PRO A 72 0.62 1.02 -8.40
CA PRO A 72 -0.61 0.77 -7.66
C PRO A 72 -1.13 -0.66 -7.89
N ILE A 73 -1.79 -1.20 -6.87
CA ILE A 73 -2.66 -2.37 -6.95
C ILE A 73 -4.11 -1.90 -6.83
N THR A 74 -4.94 -2.24 -7.82
CA THR A 74 -6.34 -1.83 -7.88
C THR A 74 -7.28 -2.71 -7.06
N GLU A 75 -6.91 -3.97 -6.80
CA GLU A 75 -7.77 -4.94 -6.13
C GLU A 75 -7.00 -5.88 -5.20
N TRP A 76 -7.63 -6.25 -4.08
CA TRP A 76 -7.06 -7.22 -3.14
C TRP A 76 -6.81 -8.60 -3.77
N SER A 77 -7.64 -9.01 -4.73
CA SER A 77 -7.51 -10.26 -5.48
C SER A 77 -6.16 -10.35 -6.21
N ILE A 78 -5.73 -9.23 -6.82
CA ILE A 78 -4.45 -9.11 -7.53
C ILE A 78 -3.29 -9.23 -6.54
N LEU A 79 -3.36 -8.51 -5.41
CA LEU A 79 -2.33 -8.61 -4.37
C LEU A 79 -2.23 -10.03 -3.79
N ASN A 80 -3.38 -10.65 -3.51
CA ASN A 80 -3.43 -12.00 -2.98
C ASN A 80 -2.78 -12.99 -3.92
N LYS A 81 -3.12 -12.93 -5.22
CA LYS A 81 -2.52 -13.80 -6.24
C LYS A 81 -1.00 -13.66 -6.28
N LEU A 82 -0.47 -12.43 -6.34
CA LEU A 82 0.97 -12.17 -6.37
C LEU A 82 1.68 -12.72 -5.12
N LEU A 83 1.09 -12.53 -3.94
CA LEU A 83 1.67 -13.02 -2.69
C LEU A 83 1.56 -14.54 -2.53
N GLN A 84 0.51 -15.17 -3.05
CA GLN A 84 0.39 -16.63 -3.11
C GLN A 84 1.44 -17.24 -4.04
N GLU A 85 1.69 -16.63 -5.21
CA GLU A 85 2.75 -17.05 -6.13
C GLU A 85 4.14 -16.92 -5.47
N ALA A 86 4.37 -15.84 -4.72
CA ALA A 86 5.58 -15.65 -3.92
C ALA A 86 5.73 -16.74 -2.85
N LEU A 87 4.65 -17.01 -2.09
CA LEU A 87 4.62 -18.01 -1.02
C LEU A 87 4.85 -19.42 -1.57
N PHE A 88 4.24 -19.75 -2.71
CA PHE A 88 4.45 -21.03 -3.38
C PHE A 88 5.91 -21.22 -3.79
N SER A 89 6.51 -20.20 -4.42
CA SER A 89 7.92 -20.22 -4.82
C SER A 89 8.87 -20.36 -3.62
N TYR A 90 8.56 -19.71 -2.51
CA TYR A 90 9.31 -19.86 -1.25
C TYR A 90 9.20 -21.29 -0.69
N ASN A 91 7.98 -21.84 -0.67
CA ASN A 91 7.71 -23.18 -0.14
C ASN A 91 8.40 -24.29 -0.95
N ASP A 92 8.58 -24.09 -2.26
CA ASP A 92 9.29 -25.02 -3.14
C ASP A 92 10.81 -25.03 -2.88
N LEU A 93 11.39 -23.87 -2.54
CA LEU A 93 12.84 -23.70 -2.40
C LEU A 93 13.37 -23.89 -0.96
N VAL A 94 12.56 -23.61 0.06
CA VAL A 94 13.05 -23.50 1.44
C VAL A 94 12.34 -24.48 2.38
N ALA A 95 11.16 -24.12 2.87
CA ALA A 95 10.37 -24.93 3.78
C ALA A 95 8.91 -24.46 3.71
N ALA A 96 7.98 -25.42 3.81
CA ALA A 96 6.56 -25.11 3.74
C ALA A 96 6.11 -24.20 4.89
N MET A 97 5.62 -23.01 4.53
CA MET A 97 4.94 -22.07 5.40
C MET A 97 3.47 -21.95 4.98
N ASN A 98 2.57 -22.22 5.91
CA ASN A 98 1.12 -22.15 5.67
C ASN A 98 0.57 -20.79 6.15
N LEU A 99 0.84 -19.74 5.38
CA LEU A 99 0.28 -18.41 5.66
C LEU A 99 -1.12 -18.27 5.08
N VAL A 100 -2.03 -17.71 5.89
CA VAL A 100 -3.33 -17.25 5.41
C VAL A 100 -3.24 -15.74 5.17
N LEU A 101 -3.39 -15.33 3.90
CA LEU A 101 -3.19 -13.95 3.45
C LEU A 101 -4.49 -13.16 3.46
N PHE A 102 -4.93 -12.74 4.65
CA PHE A 102 -5.98 -11.73 4.81
C PHE A 102 -5.46 -10.33 4.45
N GLU A 103 -6.35 -9.35 4.27
CA GLU A 103 -6.01 -7.98 3.88
C GLU A 103 -4.90 -7.37 4.76
N ASP A 104 -5.03 -7.50 6.08
CA ASP A 104 -4.01 -7.00 7.02
C ASP A 104 -2.66 -7.67 6.81
N ALA A 105 -2.62 -9.00 6.66
CA ALA A 105 -1.38 -9.73 6.42
C ALA A 105 -0.71 -9.29 5.11
N MET A 106 -1.49 -9.07 4.05
CA MET A 106 -0.98 -8.58 2.77
C MET A 106 -0.42 -7.16 2.89
N MET A 107 -1.11 -6.27 3.63
CA MET A 107 -0.61 -4.92 3.92
C MET A 107 0.71 -4.94 4.69
N HIS A 108 0.87 -5.87 5.63
CA HIS A 108 2.12 -6.04 6.38
C HIS A 108 3.27 -6.43 5.45
N VAL A 109 3.03 -7.34 4.49
CA VAL A 109 4.04 -7.70 3.48
C VAL A 109 4.43 -6.49 2.62
N CYS A 110 3.45 -5.70 2.15
CA CYS A 110 3.72 -4.47 1.41
C CYS A 110 4.58 -3.48 2.21
N ARG A 111 4.28 -3.31 3.51
CA ARG A 111 5.04 -2.45 4.42
C ARG A 111 6.49 -2.92 4.56
N ILE A 112 6.71 -4.23 4.77
CA ILE A 112 8.06 -4.81 4.89
C ILE A 112 8.83 -4.64 3.59
N ASN A 113 8.24 -4.99 2.44
CA ASN A 113 8.89 -4.83 1.14
C ASN A 113 9.31 -3.37 0.90
N ARG A 114 8.44 -2.41 1.20
CA ARG A 114 8.76 -0.98 1.08
C ARG A 114 9.99 -0.58 1.90
N ILE A 115 10.12 -1.07 3.14
CA ILE A 115 11.27 -0.78 4.01
C ILE A 115 12.56 -1.35 3.38
N LEU A 116 12.51 -2.58 2.86
CA LEU A 116 13.65 -3.25 2.25
C LEU A 116 14.13 -2.57 0.95
N GLU A 117 13.21 -2.07 0.14
CA GLU A 117 13.50 -1.40 -1.14
C GLU A 117 13.93 0.08 -0.95
N SER A 118 13.82 0.63 0.26
CA SER A 118 14.23 1.99 0.55
C SER A 118 15.76 2.05 0.78
N PRO A 119 16.54 2.81 -0.02
CA PRO A 119 18.01 2.82 0.04
C PRO A 119 18.62 3.37 1.36
N ARG A 120 17.78 3.87 2.27
CA ARG A 120 18.14 4.31 3.62
C ARG A 120 17.20 3.70 4.67
N GLY A 121 16.76 2.46 4.49
CA GLY A 121 15.78 1.75 5.33
C GLY A 121 16.28 1.39 6.75
N SER A 122 16.81 2.37 7.49
CA SER A 122 17.06 2.34 8.93
C SER A 122 16.52 3.60 9.61
#